data_AF-A0A524A8P8-F1
#
_entry.id   AF-A0A524A8P8-F1
#
_cell.length_a   1.000
_cell.length_b   1.000
_cell.length_c   1.000
_cell.angle_alpha   90.00
_cell.angle_beta   90.00
_cell.angle_gamma   90.00
#
_symmetry.space_group_name_H-M   'P 1'
#
loop_
_entity.id
_entity.type
_entity.pdbx_description
1 polymer ?
#
loop_
_entity_poly.entity_id
_entity_poly.type
_entity_poly.pdbx_seq_one_letter_code
_entity_poly.pdbx_strand_id
1 'polypeptide(L)'
;MTERTLFEDRLVKIDRRLARLDARYVEWNWELAEQQKELVDSGMDYWRALSIVQAQREESIKSGNCPVDFDALNALLDELCAIYLEADRRQRTAIRSLFDDKRSALKHLHAYIGRTARLLESSRGRKWLRLGLAAASIADRRVDWRDLLVCLGDLYLAARRVRMRPSSDFQAVAKLSNPVGLGGERSTRDLLADFHKSAYLRSIRRKAKNRRKGRA
;
A
#
# COMPACT_ATOMS: atom_id res chain seq x y z
N MET A 1 -10.04 25.06 -22.75
CA MET A 1 -9.95 24.20 -21.55
C MET A 1 -8.49 23.88 -21.34
N THR A 2 -7.88 24.32 -20.25
CA THR A 2 -6.43 24.18 -20.00
C THR A 2 -6.13 22.80 -19.40
N GLU A 3 -4.89 22.31 -19.60
CA GLU A 3 -4.40 21.04 -19.05
C GLU A 3 -4.57 20.93 -17.52
N ARG A 4 -4.49 22.07 -16.84
CA ARG A 4 -4.74 22.18 -15.40
C ARG A 4 -6.19 21.84 -15.04
N THR A 5 -7.17 22.36 -15.76
CA THR A 5 -8.60 22.09 -15.53
C THR A 5 -8.91 20.61 -15.71
N LEU A 6 -8.32 19.98 -16.73
CA LEU A 6 -8.48 18.53 -16.97
C LEU A 6 -7.94 17.67 -15.83
N PHE A 7 -6.79 18.02 -15.25
CA PHE A 7 -6.24 17.32 -14.10
C PHE A 7 -7.12 17.47 -12.87
N GLU A 8 -7.57 18.70 -12.57
CA GLU A 8 -8.43 19.01 -11.43
C GLU A 8 -9.77 18.24 -11.53
N ASP A 9 -10.42 18.25 -12.70
CA ASP A 9 -11.65 17.49 -12.94
C ASP A 9 -11.48 15.98 -12.75
N ARG A 10 -10.34 15.44 -13.21
CA ARG A 10 -10.01 14.03 -13.04
C ARG A 10 -9.78 13.68 -11.57
N LEU A 11 -9.06 14.52 -10.82
CA LEU A 11 -8.88 14.30 -9.39
C LEU A 11 -10.20 14.36 -8.62
N VAL A 12 -11.11 15.27 -8.94
CA VAL A 12 -12.44 15.33 -8.31
C VAL A 12 -13.21 14.02 -8.52
N LYS A 13 -13.15 13.45 -9.73
CA LYS A 13 -13.78 12.15 -10.02
C LYS A 13 -13.14 11.00 -9.22
N ILE A 14 -11.81 10.97 -9.14
CA ILE A 14 -11.08 9.97 -8.34
C ILE A 14 -11.42 10.12 -6.86
N ASP A 15 -11.44 11.34 -6.33
CA ASP A 15 -11.72 11.63 -4.94
C ASP A 15 -13.10 11.13 -4.52
N ARG A 16 -14.14 11.41 -5.32
CA ARG A 16 -15.50 10.90 -5.05
C ARG A 16 -15.57 9.38 -5.04
N ARG A 17 -14.91 8.72 -6.01
CA ARG A 17 -14.86 7.25 -6.06
C ARG A 17 -14.12 6.66 -4.86
N LEU A 18 -12.98 7.27 -4.50
CA LEU A 18 -12.17 6.87 -3.35
C LEU A 18 -12.95 7.06 -2.05
N ALA A 19 -13.67 8.17 -1.88
CA ALA A 19 -14.51 8.44 -0.72
C ALA A 19 -15.62 7.38 -0.56
N ARG A 20 -16.31 7.02 -1.65
CA ARG A 20 -17.35 5.99 -1.63
C ARG A 20 -16.79 4.63 -1.20
N LEU A 21 -15.64 4.22 -1.76
CA LEU A 21 -15.00 2.96 -1.43
C LEU A 21 -14.47 2.95 0.01
N ASP A 22 -13.89 4.06 0.46
CA ASP A 22 -13.42 4.22 1.84
C ASP A 22 -14.57 4.14 2.84
N ALA A 23 -15.70 4.82 2.57
CA ALA A 23 -16.88 4.79 3.44
C ALA A 23 -17.41 3.35 3.63
N ARG A 24 -17.56 2.59 2.54
CA ARG A 24 -17.98 1.17 2.64
C ARG A 24 -16.95 0.32 3.37
N TYR A 25 -15.67 0.64 3.23
CA TYR A 25 -14.61 -0.06 3.97
C TYR A 25 -14.64 0.27 5.46
N VAL A 26 -14.89 1.52 5.84
CA VAL A 26 -15.08 1.93 7.24
C VAL A 26 -16.26 1.18 7.85
N GLU A 27 -17.41 1.17 7.16
CA GLU A 27 -18.62 0.47 7.61
C GLU A 27 -18.36 -1.02 7.84
N TRP A 28 -17.71 -1.70 6.88
CA TRP A 28 -17.39 -3.12 7.04
C TRP A 28 -16.38 -3.39 8.17
N ASN A 29 -15.38 -2.53 8.37
CA ASN A 29 -14.47 -2.67 9.51
C ASN A 29 -15.21 -2.51 10.85
N TRP A 30 -16.24 -1.67 10.90
CA TRP A 30 -17.09 -1.52 12.08
C TRP A 30 -17.96 -2.75 12.32
N GLU A 31 -18.61 -3.29 11.27
CA GLU A 31 -19.37 -4.55 11.34
C GLU A 31 -18.50 -5.71 11.89
N LEU A 32 -17.27 -5.85 11.39
CA LEU A 32 -16.33 -6.87 11.87
C LEU A 32 -15.90 -6.64 13.33
N ALA A 33 -15.72 -5.38 13.75
CA ALA A 33 -15.37 -5.05 15.12
C ALA A 33 -16.53 -5.36 16.09
N GLU A 34 -17.78 -5.10 15.70
CA GLU A 34 -18.94 -5.45 16.51
C GLU A 34 -19.10 -6.97 16.62
N GLN A 35 -18.93 -7.72 15.52
CA GLN A 35 -18.92 -9.19 15.57
C GLN A 35 -17.84 -9.74 16.50
N GLN A 36 -16.64 -9.17 16.48
CA GLN A 36 -15.58 -9.57 17.41
C GLN A 36 -16.00 -9.32 18.87
N LYS A 37 -16.59 -8.16 19.13
CA LYS A 37 -17.06 -7.76 20.46
C LYS A 37 -18.19 -8.67 20.95
N GLU A 38 -19.18 -8.99 20.12
CA GLU A 38 -20.27 -9.93 20.44
C GLU A 38 -19.74 -11.31 20.84
N LEU A 39 -18.72 -11.82 20.11
CA LEU A 39 -18.06 -13.08 20.47
C LEU A 39 -17.38 -12.99 21.84
N VAL A 40 -16.67 -11.90 22.11
CA VAL A 40 -16.02 -11.68 23.42
C VAL A 40 -17.06 -11.57 24.54
N ASP A 41 -18.14 -10.83 24.34
CA ASP A 41 -19.23 -10.65 25.30
C ASP A 41 -19.99 -11.96 25.57
N SER A 42 -19.96 -12.91 24.63
CA SER A 42 -20.47 -14.28 24.82
C SER A 42 -19.55 -15.18 25.67
N GLY A 43 -18.42 -14.66 26.15
CA GLY A 43 -17.44 -15.36 26.97
C GLY A 43 -16.27 -15.97 26.18
N MET A 44 -16.12 -15.64 24.89
CA MET A 44 -14.99 -16.11 24.08
C MET A 44 -13.70 -15.34 24.40
N ASP A 45 -12.55 -16.03 24.40
CA ASP A 45 -11.24 -15.40 24.45
C ASP A 45 -11.03 -14.40 23.29
N TYR A 46 -10.45 -13.24 23.61
CA TYR A 46 -10.23 -12.15 22.66
C TYR A 46 -9.45 -12.57 21.40
N TRP A 47 -8.36 -13.33 21.56
CA TRP A 47 -7.52 -13.74 20.43
C TRP A 47 -8.23 -14.78 19.58
N ARG A 48 -9.03 -15.65 20.22
CA ARG A 48 -9.87 -16.59 19.49
C ARG A 48 -10.95 -15.89 18.68
N ALA A 49 -11.67 -14.92 19.27
CA ALA A 49 -12.67 -14.11 18.59
C ALA A 49 -12.06 -13.35 17.40
N LEU A 50 -10.91 -12.69 17.62
CA LEU A 50 -10.18 -11.98 16.57
C LEU A 50 -9.81 -12.92 15.41
N SER A 51 -9.28 -14.11 15.72
CA SER A 51 -8.90 -15.09 14.69
C SER A 51 -10.10 -15.56 13.86
N ILE A 52 -11.28 -15.73 14.47
CA ILE A 52 -12.50 -16.12 13.76
C ILE A 52 -12.94 -15.02 12.80
N VAL A 53 -13.06 -13.79 13.29
CA VAL A 53 -13.47 -12.63 12.48
C VAL A 53 -12.47 -12.37 11.35
N GLN A 54 -11.17 -12.52 11.60
CA GLN A 54 -10.15 -12.41 10.55
C GLN A 54 -10.29 -13.51 9.49
N ALA A 55 -10.55 -14.76 9.88
CA ALA A 55 -10.76 -15.85 8.93
C ALA A 55 -12.03 -15.63 8.08
N GLN A 56 -13.12 -15.15 8.69
CA GLN A 56 -14.34 -14.78 7.99
C GLN A 56 -14.09 -13.65 6.99
N ARG A 57 -13.38 -12.60 7.40
CA ARG A 57 -12.97 -11.50 6.52
C ARG A 57 -12.18 -12.01 5.32
N GLU A 58 -11.20 -12.89 5.53
CA GLU A 58 -10.42 -13.47 4.44
C GLU A 58 -11.29 -14.31 3.49
N GLU A 59 -12.24 -15.07 4.03
CA GLU A 59 -13.15 -15.90 3.24
C GLU A 59 -14.12 -15.05 2.41
N SER A 60 -14.69 -13.98 2.97
CA SER A 60 -15.51 -13.03 2.21
C SER A 60 -14.75 -12.42 1.03
N ILE A 61 -13.46 -12.10 1.23
CA ILE A 61 -12.61 -11.59 0.15
C ILE A 61 -12.36 -12.66 -0.93
N LYS A 62 -12.03 -13.90 -0.52
CA LYS A 62 -11.74 -15.00 -1.45
C LYS A 62 -12.96 -15.43 -2.25
N SER A 63 -14.13 -15.50 -1.60
CA SER A 63 -15.40 -15.93 -2.21
C SER A 63 -16.06 -14.84 -3.05
N GLY A 64 -15.56 -13.60 -3.03
CA GLY A 64 -16.17 -12.47 -3.72
C GLY A 64 -17.40 -11.89 -3.02
N ASN A 65 -17.77 -12.40 -1.85
CA ASN A 65 -18.88 -11.89 -1.02
C ASN A 65 -18.47 -10.72 -0.12
N CYS A 66 -17.34 -10.08 -0.42
CA CYS A 66 -16.85 -8.93 0.33
C CYS A 66 -17.68 -7.69 -0.04
N PRO A 67 -18.23 -6.95 0.94
CA PRO A 67 -19.03 -5.77 0.67
C PRO A 67 -18.18 -4.59 0.15
N VAL A 68 -16.85 -4.65 0.32
CA VAL A 68 -15.91 -3.71 -0.28
C VAL A 68 -15.45 -4.23 -1.63
N ASP A 69 -15.69 -3.45 -2.68
CA ASP A 69 -15.17 -3.73 -4.02
C ASP A 69 -13.66 -3.42 -4.08
N PHE A 70 -12.85 -4.38 -3.65
CA PHE A 70 -11.39 -4.25 -3.66
C PHE A 70 -10.81 -4.23 -5.07
N ASP A 71 -11.50 -4.78 -6.07
CA ASP A 71 -11.04 -4.74 -7.45
C ASP A 71 -11.19 -3.33 -8.02
N ALA A 72 -12.33 -2.68 -7.79
CA ALA A 72 -12.51 -1.27 -8.11
C ALA A 72 -11.53 -0.36 -7.35
N LEU A 73 -11.29 -0.65 -6.06
CA LEU A 73 -10.29 0.10 -5.28
C LEU A 73 -8.88 -0.08 -5.85
N ASN A 74 -8.48 -1.31 -6.16
CA ASN A 74 -7.17 -1.59 -6.76
C ASN A 74 -7.02 -0.95 -8.15
N ALA A 75 -8.07 -0.97 -8.98
CA ALA A 75 -8.06 -0.31 -10.28
C ALA A 75 -7.97 1.22 -10.16
N LEU A 76 -8.67 1.82 -9.18
CA LEU A 76 -8.56 3.24 -8.87
C LEU A 76 -7.16 3.61 -8.39
N LEU A 77 -6.53 2.75 -7.59
CA LEU A 77 -5.14 2.95 -7.14
C LEU A 77 -4.12 2.75 -8.27
N ASP A 78 -4.36 1.80 -9.19
CA ASP A 78 -3.55 1.64 -10.40
C ASP A 78 -3.57 2.96 -11.21
N GLU A 79 -4.75 3.55 -11.40
CA GLU A 79 -4.93 4.85 -12.07
C GLU A 79 -4.22 5.99 -11.31
N LEU A 80 -4.49 6.15 -10.02
CA LEU A 80 -3.95 7.25 -9.21
C LEU A 80 -2.42 7.19 -9.09
N CYS A 81 -1.86 5.99 -8.91
CA CYS A 81 -0.41 5.80 -8.86
C CYS A 81 0.26 6.11 -10.21
N ALA A 82 -0.39 5.79 -11.33
CA ALA A 82 0.12 6.16 -12.65
C ALA A 82 0.16 7.68 -12.82
N ILE A 83 -0.94 8.38 -12.48
CA ILE A 83 -1.00 9.85 -12.49
C ILE A 83 0.09 10.44 -11.59
N TYR A 84 0.29 9.90 -10.38
CA TYR A 84 1.30 10.40 -9.43
C TYR A 84 2.73 10.35 -9.98
N LEU A 85 3.07 9.33 -10.78
CA LEU A 85 4.40 9.19 -11.36
C LEU A 85 4.68 10.29 -12.39
N GLU A 86 3.67 10.75 -13.11
CA GLU A 86 3.76 11.75 -14.17
C GLU A 86 3.50 13.18 -13.69
N ALA A 87 2.80 13.34 -12.56
CA ALA A 87 2.40 14.60 -11.99
C ALA A 87 3.56 15.58 -11.70
N ASP A 88 3.29 16.87 -11.55
CA ASP A 88 4.25 17.83 -11.00
C ASP A 88 4.27 17.83 -9.45
N ARG A 89 5.05 18.72 -8.83
CA ARG A 89 5.14 18.80 -7.35
C ARG A 89 3.82 19.20 -6.67
N ARG A 90 3.05 20.11 -7.27
CA ARG A 90 1.77 20.59 -6.74
C ARG A 90 0.72 19.49 -6.86
N GLN A 91 0.64 18.87 -8.03
CA GLN A 91 -0.25 17.76 -8.32
C GLN A 91 0.01 16.55 -7.40
N ARG A 92 1.27 16.16 -7.16
CA ARG A 92 1.61 15.10 -6.18
C ARG A 92 1.19 15.43 -4.76
N THR A 93 1.21 16.70 -4.39
CA THR A 93 0.74 17.15 -3.07
C THR A 93 -0.78 17.02 -2.99
N ALA A 94 -1.51 17.46 -4.01
CA ALA A 94 -2.96 17.28 -4.09
C ALA A 94 -3.37 15.80 -4.04
N ILE A 95 -2.67 14.92 -4.75
CA ILE A 95 -2.91 13.46 -4.73
C ILE A 95 -2.72 12.88 -3.32
N ARG A 96 -1.68 13.29 -2.59
CA ARG A 96 -1.47 12.84 -1.20
C ARG A 96 -2.61 13.28 -0.29
N SER A 97 -3.10 14.51 -0.46
CA SER A 97 -4.20 15.07 0.33
C SER A 97 -5.55 14.41 0.09
N LEU A 98 -5.75 13.70 -1.02
CA LEU A 98 -6.98 12.91 -1.23
C LEU A 98 -7.22 11.87 -0.12
N PHE A 99 -6.16 11.48 0.60
CA PHE A 99 -6.23 10.48 1.67
C PHE A 99 -6.34 11.07 3.08
N ASP A 100 -6.34 12.40 3.24
CA ASP A 100 -6.27 13.03 4.57
C ASP A 100 -7.42 12.57 5.49
N ASP A 101 -8.62 12.41 4.94
CA ASP A 101 -9.82 11.94 5.67
C ASP A 101 -10.25 10.50 5.32
N LYS A 102 -9.43 9.75 4.56
CA LYS A 102 -9.79 8.41 4.03
C LYS A 102 -8.89 7.32 4.61
N ARG A 103 -9.00 7.11 5.92
CA ARG A 103 -8.05 6.32 6.70
C ARG A 103 -8.01 4.85 6.29
N SER A 104 -9.13 4.25 5.89
CA SER A 104 -9.17 2.84 5.48
C SER A 104 -8.49 2.63 4.13
N ALA A 105 -8.73 3.52 3.17
CA ALA A 105 -8.06 3.56 1.87
C ALA A 105 -6.57 3.87 2.02
N LEU A 106 -6.18 4.78 2.92
CA LEU A 106 -4.78 5.06 3.23
C LEU A 106 -4.06 3.82 3.76
N LYS A 107 -4.67 3.09 4.72
CA LYS A 107 -4.14 1.80 5.20
C LYS A 107 -4.07 0.76 4.09
N HIS A 108 -5.04 0.74 3.17
CA HIS A 108 -5.09 -0.18 2.04
C HIS A 108 -3.90 -0.03 1.08
N LEU A 109 -3.23 1.13 1.04
CA LEU A 109 -2.02 1.29 0.23
C LEU A 109 -0.93 0.26 0.56
N HIS A 110 -0.81 -0.20 1.81
CA HIS A 110 0.12 -1.27 2.18
C HIS A 110 -0.26 -2.61 1.53
N ALA A 111 -1.56 -2.97 1.57
CA ALA A 111 -2.06 -4.17 0.90
C ALA A 111 -1.90 -4.07 -0.62
N TYR A 112 -2.10 -2.87 -1.19
CA TYR A 112 -1.87 -2.59 -2.60
C TYR A 112 -0.39 -2.76 -3.00
N ILE A 113 0.57 -2.30 -2.17
CA ILE A 113 2.00 -2.58 -2.40
C ILE A 113 2.24 -4.09 -2.45
N GLY A 114 1.68 -4.86 -1.52
CA GLY A 114 1.74 -6.33 -1.55
C GLY A 114 1.14 -6.94 -2.83
N ARG A 115 0.01 -6.42 -3.30
CA ARG A 115 -0.60 -6.81 -4.59
C ARG A 115 0.36 -6.55 -5.76
N THR A 116 0.96 -5.36 -5.84
CA THR A 116 1.91 -5.04 -6.91
C THR A 116 3.16 -5.93 -6.89
N ALA A 117 3.63 -6.35 -5.71
CA ALA A 117 4.72 -7.31 -5.59
C ALA A 117 4.34 -8.68 -6.21
N ARG A 118 3.13 -9.18 -5.95
CA ARG A 118 2.62 -10.42 -6.56
C ARG A 118 2.47 -10.30 -8.09
N LEU A 119 1.90 -9.20 -8.58
CA LEU A 119 1.74 -8.95 -10.01
C LEU A 119 3.09 -8.77 -10.72
N LEU A 120 4.07 -8.17 -10.06
CA LEU A 120 5.43 -8.07 -10.55
C LEU A 120 6.06 -9.45 -10.74
N GLU A 121 5.85 -10.37 -9.80
CA GLU A 121 6.39 -11.73 -9.88
C GLU A 121 5.75 -12.55 -11.01
N SER A 122 4.42 -12.46 -11.16
CA SER A 122 3.70 -13.23 -12.18
C SER A 122 3.90 -12.68 -13.58
N SER A 123 3.89 -11.36 -13.76
CA SER A 123 3.90 -10.72 -15.08
C SER A 123 5.28 -10.22 -15.52
N ARG A 124 6.25 -10.12 -14.59
CA ARG A 124 7.57 -9.48 -14.81
C ARG A 124 7.49 -8.02 -15.30
N GLY A 125 6.35 -7.36 -15.11
CA GLY A 125 6.11 -6.00 -15.60
C GLY A 125 6.70 -4.95 -14.68
N ARG A 126 7.71 -4.18 -15.15
CA ARG A 126 8.34 -3.09 -14.38
C ARG A 126 7.34 -2.03 -13.88
N LYS A 127 6.21 -1.86 -14.57
CA LYS A 127 5.13 -0.96 -14.14
C LYS A 127 4.68 -1.25 -12.70
N TRP A 128 4.58 -2.52 -12.31
CA TRP A 128 4.11 -2.91 -10.98
C TRP A 128 5.07 -2.48 -9.87
N LEU A 129 6.38 -2.55 -10.13
CA LEU A 129 7.39 -2.00 -9.21
C LEU A 129 7.18 -0.50 -9.01
N ARG A 130 6.96 0.25 -10.09
CA ARG A 130 6.78 1.71 -10.02
C ARG A 130 5.46 2.11 -9.35
N LEU A 131 4.37 1.39 -9.61
CA LEU A 131 3.08 1.64 -8.97
C LEU A 131 3.14 1.34 -7.46
N GLY A 132 3.77 0.24 -7.04
CA GLY A 132 3.97 -0.04 -5.61
C GLY A 132 4.81 1.04 -4.92
N LEU A 133 5.86 1.54 -5.58
CA LEU A 133 6.67 2.65 -5.05
C LEU A 133 5.88 3.97 -5.00
N ALA A 134 5.04 4.24 -5.99
CA ALA A 134 4.14 5.40 -5.97
C ALA A 134 3.15 5.31 -4.80
N ALA A 135 2.55 4.14 -4.56
CA ALA A 135 1.67 3.93 -3.41
C ALA A 135 2.38 4.17 -2.07
N ALA A 136 3.63 3.70 -1.92
CA ALA A 136 4.45 4.00 -0.74
C ALA A 136 4.71 5.51 -0.58
N SER A 137 4.96 6.21 -1.69
CA SER A 137 5.15 7.65 -1.74
C SER A 137 3.89 8.42 -1.35
N ILE A 138 2.72 7.96 -1.80
CA ILE A 138 1.41 8.55 -1.48
C ILE A 138 1.03 8.28 -0.02
N ALA A 139 1.29 7.08 0.49
CA ALA A 139 1.07 6.73 1.89
C ALA A 139 1.89 7.62 2.83
N ASP A 140 3.10 7.98 2.40
CA ASP A 140 3.95 9.00 2.99
C ASP A 140 4.21 8.78 4.50
N ARG A 141 4.34 7.51 4.92
CA ARG A 141 4.52 7.10 6.32
C ARG A 141 3.41 7.57 7.27
N ARG A 142 2.23 7.93 6.77
CA ARG A 142 1.06 8.32 7.60
C ARG A 142 0.37 7.15 8.30
N VAL A 143 0.84 5.93 8.05
CA VAL A 143 0.42 4.67 8.69
C VAL A 143 1.63 4.12 9.47
N ASP A 144 1.56 2.92 10.04
CA ASP A 144 2.73 2.28 10.66
C ASP A 144 3.87 2.12 9.65
N TRP A 145 4.95 2.90 9.84
CA TRP A 145 6.11 2.90 8.95
C TRP A 145 6.86 1.56 8.97
N ARG A 146 6.69 0.73 10.01
CA ARG A 146 7.30 -0.60 10.08
C ARG A 146 6.60 -1.55 9.12
N ASP A 147 5.28 -1.46 9.00
CA ASP A 147 4.52 -2.22 7.99
C ASP A 147 4.92 -1.77 6.58
N LEU A 148 5.09 -0.46 6.38
CA LEU A 148 5.59 0.07 5.11
C LEU A 148 6.98 -0.51 4.76
N LEU A 149 7.89 -0.62 5.73
CA LEU A 149 9.18 -1.28 5.52
C LEU A 149 9.03 -2.74 5.07
N VAL A 150 8.11 -3.48 5.69
CA VAL A 150 7.83 -4.86 5.32
C VAL A 150 7.36 -4.93 3.86
N CYS A 151 6.35 -4.14 3.49
CA CYS A 151 5.83 -4.08 2.13
C CYS A 151 6.91 -3.71 1.09
N LEU A 152 7.75 -2.72 1.39
CA LEU A 152 8.87 -2.33 0.52
C LEU A 152 9.91 -3.44 0.39
N GLY A 153 10.16 -4.19 1.47
CA GLY A 153 11.05 -5.35 1.47
C GLY A 153 10.55 -6.43 0.54
N ASP A 154 9.26 -6.76 0.62
CA ASP A 154 8.63 -7.76 -0.26
C ASP A 154 8.67 -7.32 -1.71
N LEU A 155 8.33 -6.05 -2.00
CA LEU A 155 8.40 -5.49 -3.36
C LEU A 155 9.83 -5.52 -3.93
N TYR A 156 10.83 -5.19 -3.10
CA TYR A 156 12.24 -5.24 -3.51
C TYR A 156 12.68 -6.67 -3.82
N LEU A 157 12.32 -7.63 -2.97
CA LEU A 157 12.67 -9.04 -3.17
C LEU A 157 11.93 -9.64 -4.37
N ALA A 158 10.68 -9.23 -4.61
CA ALA A 158 9.89 -9.59 -5.78
C ALA A 158 10.58 -9.15 -7.08
N ALA A 159 10.97 -7.87 -7.16
CA ALA A 159 11.75 -7.34 -8.27
C ALA A 159 13.05 -8.13 -8.52
N ARG A 160 13.76 -8.48 -7.45
CA ARG A 160 15.00 -9.29 -7.56
C ARG A 160 14.74 -10.70 -8.06
N ARG A 161 13.62 -11.34 -7.67
CA ARG A 161 13.25 -12.69 -8.14
C ARG A 161 13.04 -12.71 -9.66
N VAL A 162 12.48 -11.64 -10.22
CA VAL A 162 12.33 -11.47 -11.67
C VAL A 162 13.54 -10.78 -12.34
N ARG A 163 14.72 -10.85 -11.70
CA ARG A 163 16.02 -10.36 -12.20
C ARG A 163 16.11 -8.85 -12.46
N MET A 164 15.22 -8.04 -11.89
CA MET A 164 15.32 -6.58 -11.96
C MET A 164 16.39 -6.01 -11.00
N ARG A 165 16.80 -4.77 -11.28
CA ARG A 165 17.64 -3.94 -10.39
C ARG A 165 16.77 -2.86 -9.74
N PRO A 166 16.07 -3.15 -8.62
CA PRO A 166 15.06 -2.25 -8.06
C PRO A 166 15.62 -0.92 -7.55
N SER A 167 16.91 -0.83 -7.19
CA SER A 167 17.50 0.37 -6.58
C SER A 167 17.30 1.63 -7.43
N SER A 168 17.37 1.54 -8.77
CA SER A 168 17.19 2.70 -9.63
C SER A 168 15.75 3.21 -9.64
N ASP A 169 14.75 2.31 -9.60
CA ASP A 169 13.34 2.70 -9.49
C ASP A 169 13.02 3.28 -8.11
N PHE A 170 13.58 2.71 -7.04
CA PHE A 170 13.46 3.27 -5.69
C PHE A 170 14.02 4.69 -5.63
N GLN A 171 15.22 4.93 -6.18
CA GLN A 171 15.82 6.27 -6.26
C GLN A 171 15.01 7.23 -7.14
N ALA A 172 14.45 6.76 -8.26
CA ALA A 172 13.63 7.57 -9.13
C ALA A 172 12.37 8.06 -8.40
N VAL A 173 11.65 7.17 -7.71
CA VAL A 173 10.44 7.54 -6.97
C VAL A 173 10.76 8.31 -5.69
N ALA A 174 11.91 8.09 -5.07
CA ALA A 174 12.38 8.92 -3.95
C ALA A 174 12.42 10.41 -4.32
N LYS A 175 12.90 10.76 -5.53
CA LYS A 175 12.94 12.15 -6.01
C LYS A 175 11.55 12.79 -6.13
N LEU A 176 10.52 11.97 -6.35
CA LEU A 176 9.13 12.40 -6.46
C LEU A 176 8.45 12.54 -5.09
N SER A 177 9.02 11.91 -4.07
CA SER A 177 8.42 11.76 -2.74
C SER A 177 8.58 13.01 -1.89
N ASN A 178 7.72 13.11 -0.87
CA ASN A 178 7.76 14.18 0.12
C ASN A 178 9.14 14.22 0.81
N PRO A 179 9.85 15.37 0.78
CA PRO A 179 11.11 15.55 1.51
C PRO A 179 10.91 15.80 3.00
N VAL A 180 9.70 16.13 3.45
CA VAL A 180 9.45 16.49 4.84
C VAL A 180 9.13 15.24 5.63
N GLY A 181 9.88 15.03 6.73
CA GLY A 181 9.60 13.98 7.70
C GLY A 181 8.44 14.34 8.62
N LEU A 182 7.69 13.33 9.04
CA LEU A 182 6.68 13.50 10.09
C LEU A 182 7.38 13.52 11.45
N GLY A 183 7.16 14.58 12.26
CA GLY A 183 7.66 14.64 13.64
C GLY A 183 9.18 14.61 13.80
N GLY A 184 9.94 15.12 12.82
CA GLY A 184 11.41 15.09 12.84
C GLY A 184 12.04 13.74 12.48
N GLU A 185 11.23 12.74 12.10
CA GLU A 185 11.72 11.49 11.55
C GLU A 185 12.24 11.63 10.12
N ARG A 186 12.85 10.55 9.62
CA ARG A 186 13.29 10.43 8.23
C ARG A 186 12.12 10.50 7.24
N SER A 187 12.26 11.30 6.19
CA SER A 187 11.21 11.49 5.18
C SER A 187 10.97 10.24 4.33
N THR A 188 9.82 10.16 3.65
CA THR A 188 9.54 9.09 2.67
C THR A 188 10.54 9.11 1.52
N ARG A 189 10.99 10.30 1.09
CA ARG A 189 12.08 10.45 0.14
C ARG A 189 13.35 9.74 0.60
N ASP A 190 13.81 10.02 1.81
CA ASP A 190 15.07 9.47 2.30
C ASP A 190 14.95 7.96 2.56
N LEU A 191 13.78 7.51 3.02
CA LEU A 191 13.46 6.09 3.17
C LEU A 191 13.63 5.36 1.83
N LEU A 192 13.02 5.85 0.76
CA LEU A 192 13.08 5.21 -0.56
C LEU A 192 14.49 5.31 -1.17
N ALA A 193 15.15 6.46 -1.06
CA ALA A 193 16.49 6.68 -1.62
C ALA A 193 17.52 5.70 -1.07
N ASP A 194 17.47 5.45 0.24
CA ASP A 194 18.44 4.61 0.95
C ASP A 194 17.90 3.24 1.34
N PHE A 195 16.71 2.85 0.85
CA PHE A 195 16.09 1.57 1.21
C PHE A 195 17.03 0.38 0.99
N HIS A 196 17.80 0.41 -0.11
CA HIS A 196 18.77 -0.63 -0.47
C HIS A 196 19.92 -0.79 0.53
N LYS A 197 20.19 0.24 1.36
CA LYS A 197 21.20 0.26 2.43
C LYS A 197 20.61 -0.06 3.80
N SER A 198 19.27 -0.12 3.92
CA SER A 198 18.59 -0.26 5.20
C SER A 198 19.02 -1.53 5.96
N ALA A 199 19.09 -1.43 7.29
CA ALA A 199 19.34 -2.59 8.15
C ALA A 199 18.26 -3.66 7.97
N TYR A 200 17.01 -3.23 7.76
CA TYR A 200 15.87 -4.10 7.49
C TYR A 200 16.10 -4.97 6.24
N LEU A 201 16.42 -4.35 5.08
CA LEU A 201 16.68 -5.10 3.85
C LEU A 201 17.85 -6.07 4.01
N ARG A 202 18.94 -5.67 4.68
CA ARG A 202 20.07 -6.56 4.99
C ARG A 202 19.62 -7.77 5.81
N SER A 203 18.79 -7.56 6.82
CA SER A 203 18.24 -8.61 7.68
C SER A 203 17.39 -9.63 6.89
N ILE A 204 16.43 -9.17 6.09
CA ILE A 204 15.55 -10.07 5.32
C ILE A 204 16.32 -10.81 4.22
N ARG A 205 17.32 -10.18 3.58
CA ARG A 205 18.20 -10.85 2.60
C ARG A 205 19.03 -11.96 3.25
N ARG A 206 19.54 -11.74 4.46
CA ARG A 206 20.27 -12.77 5.24
C ARG A 206 19.36 -13.96 5.56
N LYS A 207 18.15 -13.71 6.06
CA LYS A 207 17.16 -14.75 6.34
C LYS A 207 16.81 -15.56 5.08
N ALA A 208 16.60 -14.90 3.94
CA ALA A 208 16.31 -15.55 2.67
C ALA A 208 17.48 -16.43 2.18
N LYS A 209 18.73 -15.99 2.37
CA LYS A 209 19.94 -16.78 2.03
C LYS A 209 20.04 -18.04 2.91
N ASN A 210 19.81 -17.93 4.21
CA ASN A 210 19.90 -19.06 5.14
C ASN A 210 18.82 -20.12 4.86
N ARG A 211 17.58 -19.70 4.54
CA ARG A 211 16.50 -20.62 4.16
C ARG A 211 16.81 -21.45 2.90
N ARG A 212 17.59 -20.90 1.96
CA ARG A 212 18.04 -21.65 0.77
C ARG A 212 19.12 -22.68 1.09
N LYS A 213 20.01 -22.37 2.05
CA LYS A 213 21.09 -23.27 2.46
C LYS A 213 20.62 -24.47 3.30
N GLY A 214 19.56 -24.33 4.08
CA GLY A 214 19.01 -25.43 4.87
C GLY A 214 18.03 -26.35 4.12
N ARG A 215 17.85 -26.14 2.81
CA ARG A 215 17.00 -26.97 1.93
C ARG A 215 17.81 -27.70 0.83
N ALA A 216 19.12 -27.49 0.79
CA ALA A 216 20.07 -28.14 -0.10
C ALA A 216 20.93 -29.07 0.73
#